data_AF-A0A2W1AML8-F1
#
_entry.id   AF-A0A2W1AML8-F1
#
_cell.length_a   1.000
_cell.length_b   1.000
_cell.length_c   1.000
_cell.angle_alpha   90.00
_cell.angle_beta   90.00
_cell.angle_gamma   90.00
#
_symmetry.space_group_name_H-M   'P 1'
#
loop_
_entity.id
_entity.type
_entity.pdbx_description
1 polymer ?
#
loop_
_entity_poly.entity_id
_entity_poly.type
_entity_poly.pdbx_seq_one_letter_code
_entity_poly.pdbx_strand_id
1 'polypeptide(L)' 'MTTKTYVLIETVVGKTKDVLKVLHGVNGTRDVDAVTGKYDIVAVVEAENLNSVGELVAGSIHTIGGILRTTTYLSVSVE' A
#
# COMPACT_ATOMS: atom_id res chain seq x y z
N MET A 1 12.04 -2.39 15.66
CA MET A 1 12.01 -3.32 14.50
C MET A 1 11.15 -2.65 13.45
N THR A 2 11.63 -2.52 12.22
CA THR A 2 10.80 -2.02 11.12
C THR A 2 9.68 -3.02 10.86
N THR A 3 8.44 -2.54 10.85
CA THR A 3 7.24 -3.32 10.55
C THR A 3 7.05 -3.34 9.04
N LYS A 4 7.18 -4.53 8.45
CA LYS A 4 6.83 -4.78 7.04
C LYS A 4 5.34 -5.07 6.92
N THR A 5 4.69 -4.49 5.93
CA THR A 5 3.27 -4.74 5.64
C THR A 5 3.04 -4.81 4.13
N TYR A 6 2.00 -5.54 3.74
CA TYR A 6 1.51 -5.59 2.37
C TYR A 6 0.18 -4.86 2.30
N VAL A 7 0.10 -3.84 1.46
CA VAL A 7 -1.13 -3.08 1.22
C VAL A 7 -1.66 -3.49 -0.15
N LEU A 8 -2.78 -4.21 -0.14
CA LEU A 8 -3.47 -4.66 -1.35
C LEU A 8 -4.53 -3.62 -1.70
N ILE A 9 -4.53 -3.15 -2.94
CA ILE A 9 -5.26 -1.95 -3.35
C ILE A 9 -6.15 -2.28 -4.54
N GLU A 10 -7.43 -1.91 -4.41
CA GLU A 10 -8.40 -1.89 -5.49
C GLU A 10 -8.60 -0.45 -5.95
N THR A 11 -8.61 -0.26 -7.25
CA THR A 11 -8.67 1.05 -7.90
C THR A 11 -9.94 1.19 -8.72
N VAL A 12 -10.33 2.44 -8.97
CA VAL A 12 -11.37 2.73 -9.97
C VAL A 12 -10.89 2.26 -11.34
N VAL A 13 -11.79 1.72 -12.15
CA VAL A 13 -11.49 1.29 -13.52
C VAL A 13 -10.79 2.42 -14.29
N GLY A 14 -9.64 2.11 -14.87
CA GLY A 14 -8.83 3.06 -15.62
C GLY A 14 -7.91 3.95 -14.78
N LYS A 15 -7.93 3.85 -13.44
CA LYS A 15 -7.08 4.66 -12.53
C LYS A 15 -5.85 3.95 -11.99
N THR A 16 -5.69 2.65 -12.25
CA THR A 16 -4.56 1.85 -11.75
C THR A 16 -3.20 2.48 -12.04
N LYS A 17 -2.97 2.96 -13.28
CA LYS A 17 -1.70 3.59 -13.67
C LYS A 17 -1.44 4.92 -12.94
N ASP A 18 -2.49 5.72 -12.75
CA ASP A 18 -2.39 7.00 -12.04
C ASP A 18 -2.02 6.75 -10.57
N VAL A 19 -2.70 5.78 -9.93
CA VAL A 19 -2.47 5.38 -8.54
C VAL A 19 -1.05 4.82 -8.35
N LEU A 20 -0.59 3.94 -9.25
CA LEU A 20 0.79 3.39 -9.24
C LEU A 20 1.84 4.51 -9.21
N LYS A 21 1.70 5.48 -10.12
CA LYS A 21 2.64 6.59 -10.23
C LYS A 21 2.73 7.41 -8.95
N VAL A 22 1.59 7.62 -8.27
CA VAL A 22 1.56 8.34 -6.98
C VAL A 22 2.20 7.49 -5.89
N LEU A 23 1.87 6.19 -5.82
CA LEU A 23 2.41 5.27 -4.81
C LEU A 23 3.94 5.13 -4.85
N HIS A 24 4.54 5.13 -6.04
CA HIS A 24 6.01 5.14 -6.19
C HIS A 24 6.69 6.38 -5.60
N GLY A 25 5.95 7.47 -5.39
CA GLY A 25 6.44 8.69 -4.75
C GLY A 25 6.16 8.78 -3.24
N VAL A 26 5.45 7.81 -2.66
CA VAL A 26 5.11 7.81 -1.24
C VAL A 26 6.29 7.31 -0.43
N ASN A 27 6.82 8.15 0.47
CA ASN A 27 7.89 7.72 1.38
C ASN A 27 7.41 6.56 2.27
N GLY A 28 8.22 5.51 2.36
CA GLY A 28 7.88 4.30 3.12
C GLY A 28 7.27 3.18 2.27
N THR A 29 6.97 3.41 0.99
CA THR A 29 6.76 2.31 0.04
C THR A 29 8.12 1.76 -0.41
N ARG A 30 8.31 0.45 -0.26
CA ARG A 30 9.51 -0.27 -0.69
C ARG A 30 9.35 -0.82 -2.09
N ASP A 31 8.16 -1.36 -2.37
CA ASP A 31 7.83 -1.96 -3.66
C ASP A 31 6.36 -1.71 -3.98
N VAL A 32 6.03 -1.54 -5.26
CA VAL A 32 4.66 -1.29 -5.71
C VAL A 32 4.50 -1.83 -7.12
N ASP A 33 3.67 -2.88 -7.23
CA ASP A 33 3.45 -3.58 -8.49
C ASP A 33 1.97 -3.61 -8.86
N ALA A 34 1.69 -3.42 -10.14
CA ALA A 34 0.40 -3.81 -10.71
C ALA A 34 0.34 -5.34 -10.77
N VAL A 35 -0.71 -5.95 -10.24
CA VAL A 35 -0.86 -7.40 -10.23
C VAL A 35 -2.09 -7.84 -11.00
N THR A 36 -2.05 -9.09 -11.49
CA THR A 36 -3.25 -9.74 -12.03
C THR A 36 -3.90 -10.53 -10.89
N GLY A 37 -5.14 -10.20 -10.52
CA GLY A 37 -5.83 -10.87 -9.42
C GLY A 37 -7.05 -10.12 -8.90
N LYS A 38 -7.43 -10.41 -7.65
CA LYS A 38 -8.54 -9.73 -6.95
C LYS A 38 -8.26 -8.25 -6.69
N TYR A 39 -6.99 -7.88 -6.62
CA TYR A 39 -6.50 -6.53 -6.37
C TYR A 39 -5.78 -6.05 -7.63
N ASP A 40 -5.77 -4.74 -7.83
CA ASP A 40 -5.10 -4.14 -8.99
C ASP A 40 -3.62 -3.86 -8.70
N ILE A 41 -3.29 -3.55 -7.43
CA ILE A 41 -1.95 -3.18 -7.00
C ILE A 41 -1.63 -3.87 -5.67
N VAL A 42 -0.38 -4.30 -5.51
CA VAL A 42 0.18 -4.71 -4.22
C VAL A 42 1.37 -3.81 -3.92
N ALA A 43 1.34 -3.16 -2.75
CA ALA A 43 2.44 -2.35 -2.25
C ALA A 43 3.07 -2.98 -1.01
N VAL A 44 4.39 -3.05 -0.98
CA VAL A 44 5.16 -3.38 0.23
C VAL A 44 5.51 -2.08 0.91
N VAL A 45 5.14 -1.96 2.17
CA VAL A 45 5.37 -0.77 2.99
C VAL A 45 6.19 -1.16 4.22
N GLU A 46 7.17 -0.32 4.56
CA GLU A 46 8.00 -0.48 5.76
C GLU A 46 7.97 0.80 6.58
N ALA A 47 7.66 0.67 7.87
CA ALA A 47 7.68 1.79 8.81
C ALA A 47 8.29 1.37 10.15
N GLU A 48 8.54 2.32 11.04
CA GLU A 48 9.24 2.06 12.30
C GLU A 48 8.46 1.18 13.28
N ASN A 49 7.12 1.25 13.24
CA ASN A 49 6.22 0.51 14.11
C ASN A 49 4.80 0.48 13.52
N LEU A 50 3.88 -0.21 14.21
CA LEU A 50 2.49 -0.35 13.78
C LEU A 50 1.73 0.98 13.66
N ASN A 51 1.98 1.94 14.55
CA ASN A 51 1.32 3.24 14.49
C ASN A 51 1.78 4.02 13.26
N SER A 52 3.09 4.01 12.96
CA SER A 52 3.65 4.63 11.76
C SER A 52 3.10 3.99 10.48
N VAL A 53 2.85 2.68 10.46
CA VAL A 53 2.13 2.02 9.34
C VAL A 53 0.71 2.57 9.21
N GLY A 54 -0.02 2.68 10.32
CA GLY A 54 -1.38 3.22 10.33
C GLY A 54 -1.45 4.65 9.80
N GLU A 55 -0.54 5.52 10.26
CA GLU A 55 -0.42 6.90 9.80
C GLU A 55 -0.07 6.99 8.31
N LEU A 56 0.88 6.18 7.84
CA LEU A 56 1.28 6.16 6.43
C LEU A 56 0.15 5.68 5.52
N VAL A 57 -0.53 4.60 5.92
CA VAL A 57 -1.63 4.04 5.13
C VAL A 57 -2.82 5.00 5.12
N ALA A 58 -3.26 5.50 6.27
CA ALA A 58 -4.42 6.38 6.37
C ALA A 58 -4.16 7.80 5.85
N GLY A 59 -2.97 8.34 6.12
CA GLY A 59 -2.61 9.73 5.78
C GLY A 59 -2.08 9.90 4.37
N SER A 60 -1.39 8.88 3.82
CA SER A 60 -0.77 9.00 2.48
C SER A 60 -1.41 8.07 1.46
N ILE A 61 -1.66 6.79 1.77
CA ILE A 61 -2.19 5.85 0.77
C ILE A 61 -3.68 6.08 0.54
N HIS A 62 -4.51 6.13 1.59
CA HIS A 62 -5.97 6.28 1.44
C HIS A 62 -6.39 7.62 0.81
N THR A 63 -5.52 8.63 0.84
CA THR A 63 -5.79 9.95 0.27
C THR A 63 -5.53 10.00 -1.24
N ILE A 64 -4.95 8.94 -1.83
CA ILE A 64 -4.68 8.86 -3.26
C ILE A 64 -6.00 8.70 -4.02
N GLY A 65 -6.32 9.70 -4.85
CA GLY A 65 -7.49 9.68 -5.71
C GLY A 65 -7.46 8.47 -6.67
N GLY A 66 -8.59 7.76 -6.75
CA GLY A 66 -8.73 6.57 -7.58
C GLY A 66 -8.55 5.24 -6.83
N ILE A 67 -8.19 5.26 -5.55
CA ILE A 67 -8.29 4.08 -4.67
C ILE A 67 -9.75 3.89 -4.24
N LEU A 68 -10.27 2.68 -4.42
CA LEU A 68 -11.61 2.27 -3.95
C LEU A 68 -11.54 1.61 -2.57
N ARG A 69 -10.56 0.73 -2.39
CA ARG A 69 -10.40 -0.05 -1.16
C ARG A 69 -8.96 -0.46 -0.97
N THR A 70 -8.56 -0.57 0.30
CA THR A 70 -7.29 -1.16 0.71
C THR A 70 -7.55 -2.33 1.65
N THR A 71 -6.63 -3.30 1.66
CA THR A 71 -6.54 -4.35 2.67
C THR A 71 -5.10 -4.46 3.09
N THR A 72 -4.83 -4.33 4.39
CA THR A 72 -3.48 -4.27 4.93
C THR A 72 -3.15 -5.57 5.65
N TYR A 73 -2.11 -6.28 5.21
CA TYR A 73 -1.58 -7.49 5.82
C TYR A 73 -0.26 -7.19 6.52
N LEU A 74 -0.30 -7.15 7.85
CA LEU A 74 0.89 -6.98 8.67
C LEU A 74 1.73 -8.27 8.63
N SER A 75 3.02 -8.13 8.36
CA SER A 75 3.96 -9.23 8.46
C SER A 75 4.16 -9.58 9.93
N VAL A 76 4.02 -10.86 10.27
CA VAL A 76 4.37 -11.41 11.57
C VAL A 76 5.58 -12.32 11.39
N SER A 77 6.58 -12.19 12.26
CA SER A 77 7.68 -13.16 12.32
C SER A 77 7.16 -14.45 12.93
N VAL A 78 7.41 -15.56 12.26
CA VAL A 78 7.15 -16.90 12.80
C VAL A 78 8.52 -17.47 13.16
N GLU A 79 8.73 -17.79 14.43
CA GLU A 79 9.92 -18.51 14.92
C GLU A 79 9.86 -19.99 14.53
#